data_AF-E4Q619-F1
#
_entry.id   AF-E4Q619-F1
#
_cell.length_a   1.000
_cell.length_b   1.000
_cell.length_c   1.000
_cell.angle_alpha   90.00
_cell.angle_beta   90.00
_cell.angle_gamma   90.00
#
_symmetry.space_group_name_H-M   'P 1'
#
loop_
_entity.id
_entity.type
_entity.pdbx_description
1 polymer ?
#
loop_
_entity_poly.entity_id
_entity_poly.type
_entity_poly.pdbx_seq_one_letter_code
_entity_poly.pdbx_strand_id
1 'polypeptide(L)'
;MSMLDSNIFRAIEKVLYHYFDIKRELKDKEEEIMNSHKNELRINITNVGFYSDPTASTAIKLCSEELELMRKWIQIVDLARAKFKDTGKERLLEMKYFEELAIEYICSKLHIERRTFYHWRDDIVVYIANLAAKYGLYDPENNKIEIPAFLTAKSLKKCGTKKNK
;
A
#
# COMPACT_ATOMS: atom_id res chain seq x y z
N MET A 1 24.58 0.72 -0.96
CA MET A 1 24.23 2.01 -1.56
C MET A 1 23.13 1.70 -2.56
N SER A 2 21.88 2.00 -2.23
CA SER A 2 20.74 1.69 -3.10
C SER A 2 20.82 2.56 -4.36
N MET A 3 20.60 1.97 -5.53
CA MET A 3 20.54 2.71 -6.81
C MET A 3 19.31 3.65 -6.92
N LEU A 4 18.39 3.58 -5.96
CA LEU A 4 17.16 4.38 -5.94
C LEU A 4 17.35 5.66 -5.11
N ASP A 5 16.61 6.70 -5.50
CA ASP A 5 16.47 7.92 -4.72
C ASP A 5 15.93 7.61 -3.32
N SER A 6 16.47 8.30 -2.31
CA SER A 6 16.08 8.14 -0.91
C SER A 6 14.58 8.40 -0.67
N ASN A 7 13.98 9.33 -1.41
CA ASN A 7 12.56 9.64 -1.30
C ASN A 7 11.68 8.50 -1.81
N ILE A 8 12.05 7.91 -2.94
CA ILE A 8 11.35 6.75 -3.51
C ILE A 8 11.49 5.54 -2.58
N PHE A 9 12.71 5.32 -2.09
CA PHE A 9 12.97 4.25 -1.16
C PHE A 9 12.06 4.35 0.08
N ARG A 10 11.98 5.54 0.67
CA ARG A 10 11.11 5.83 1.82
C ARG A 10 9.63 5.70 1.49
N ALA A 11 9.22 6.12 0.29
CA ALA A 11 7.85 5.96 -0.20
C ALA A 11 7.44 4.48 -0.27
N ILE A 12 8.28 3.64 -0.85
CA ILE A 12 8.05 2.20 -0.98
C ILE A 12 8.05 1.52 0.39
N GLU A 13 9.04 1.81 1.24
CA GLU A 13 9.06 1.28 2.61
C GLU A 13 7.78 1.63 3.37
N LYS A 14 7.28 2.87 3.20
CA LYS A 14 6.04 3.30 3.84
C LYS A 14 4.83 2.50 3.34
N VAL A 15 4.74 2.22 2.05
CA VAL A 15 3.69 1.36 1.49
C VAL A 15 3.78 -0.05 2.10
N LEU A 16 4.98 -0.62 2.19
CA LEU A 16 5.19 -1.95 2.76
C LEU A 16 4.77 -2.03 4.23
N TYR A 17 5.16 -1.06 5.05
CA TYR A 17 4.74 -0.97 6.45
C TYR A 17 3.22 -0.87 6.60
N HIS A 18 2.56 -0.15 5.69
CA HIS A 18 1.12 0.05 5.74
C HIS A 18 0.35 -0.90 4.82
N TYR A 19 0.91 -2.03 4.43
CA TYR A 19 0.27 -2.98 3.52
C TYR A 19 -1.11 -3.45 4.05
N PHE A 20 -1.20 -3.85 5.32
CA PHE A 20 -2.48 -4.26 5.92
C PHE A 20 -3.47 -3.11 6.05
N ASP A 21 -2.98 -1.89 6.30
CA ASP A 21 -3.82 -0.70 6.33
C ASP A 21 -4.41 -0.43 4.94
N ILE A 22 -3.62 -0.54 3.86
CA ILE A 22 -4.10 -0.39 2.48
C ILE A 22 -5.19 -1.42 2.18
N LYS A 23 -4.98 -2.67 2.58
CA LYS A 23 -5.95 -3.74 2.36
C LYS A 23 -7.26 -3.50 3.11
N ARG A 24 -7.18 -3.02 4.35
CA ARG A 24 -8.34 -2.68 5.16
C ARG A 24 -9.09 -1.50 4.56
N GLU A 25 -8.39 -0.41 4.26
CA GLU A 25 -8.98 0.80 3.71
C GLU A 25 -9.68 0.54 2.37
N LEU A 26 -9.10 -0.32 1.53
CA LEU A 26 -9.71 -0.72 0.26
C LEU A 26 -11.05 -1.42 0.51
N LYS A 27 -11.06 -2.38 1.44
CA LYS A 27 -12.27 -3.12 1.80
C LYS A 27 -13.33 -2.20 2.41
N ASP A 28 -12.94 -1.30 3.30
CA ASP A 28 -13.83 -0.36 3.97
C ASP A 28 -14.49 0.58 2.92
N LYS A 29 -13.73 1.10 1.96
CA LYS A 29 -14.25 1.92 0.86
C LYS A 29 -15.18 1.14 -0.09
N GLU A 30 -14.85 -0.11 -0.41
CA GLU A 30 -15.72 -0.97 -1.22
C GLU A 30 -17.05 -1.24 -0.52
N GLU A 31 -17.02 -1.53 0.78
CA GLU A 31 -18.22 -1.73 1.60
C GLU A 31 -19.05 -0.44 1.74
N GLU A 32 -18.42 0.71 1.92
CA GLU A 32 -19.11 2.01 1.96
C GLU A 32 -19.87 2.30 0.66
N ILE A 33 -19.23 2.09 -0.49
CA ILE A 33 -19.87 2.28 -1.80
C ILE A 33 -21.06 1.33 -1.95
N MET A 34 -20.91 0.05 -1.61
CA MET A 34 -22.01 -0.93 -1.66
C MET A 34 -23.16 -0.60 -0.71
N ASN A 35 -22.87 -0.12 0.50
CA ASN A 35 -23.89 0.22 1.49
C ASN A 35 -24.61 1.54 1.16
N SER A 36 -23.91 2.52 0.56
CA SER A 36 -24.54 3.75 0.05
C SER A 36 -25.60 3.44 -1.00
N HIS A 37 -25.31 2.49 -1.91
CA HIS A 37 -26.23 2.04 -2.93
C HIS A 37 -27.52 1.42 -2.37
N LYS A 38 -27.40 0.59 -1.32
CA LYS A 38 -28.57 -0.02 -0.65
C LYS A 38 -29.49 1.01 -0.02
N ASN A 39 -28.93 2.11 0.50
CA ASN A 39 -29.72 3.19 1.09
C ASN A 39 -30.35 4.11 0.03
N GLU A 40 -29.64 4.43 -1.06
CA GLU A 40 -30.20 5.21 -2.18
C GLU A 40 -31.40 4.51 -2.84
N LEU A 41 -31.35 3.18 -3.00
CA LEU A 41 -32.47 2.38 -3.50
C LEU A 41 -33.68 2.37 -2.55
N ARG A 42 -33.48 2.54 -1.23
CA ARG A 42 -34.56 2.56 -0.23
C ARG A 42 -35.31 3.90 -0.17
N ILE A 43 -34.69 5.00 -0.57
CA ILE A 43 -35.25 6.36 -0.41
C ILE A 43 -36.00 6.83 -1.67
N ASN A 44 -35.76 6.24 -2.84
CA ASN A 44 -36.38 6.60 -4.11
C ASN A 44 -37.81 6.03 -4.32
N ILE A 45 -38.74 6.34 -3.40
CA ILE A 45 -40.18 6.05 -3.56
C ILE A 45 -40.99 7.31 -3.92
N THR A 46 -40.38 8.49 -3.95
CA THR A 46 -41.09 9.76 -4.21
C THR A 46 -40.53 10.52 -5.41
N ASN A 47 -41.25 10.44 -6.54
CA ASN A 47 -41.45 11.47 -7.57
C ASN A 47 -40.31 12.48 -7.78
N VAL A 48 -39.41 12.27 -8.76
CA VAL A 48 -38.99 13.22 -9.83
C VAL A 48 -38.21 12.42 -10.89
N GLY A 49 -38.53 12.60 -12.18
CA GLY A 49 -37.98 11.81 -13.30
C GLY A 49 -36.51 12.06 -13.68
N PHE A 50 -35.58 11.68 -12.81
CA PHE A 50 -34.17 11.46 -13.19
C PHE A 50 -33.88 9.95 -13.18
N TYR A 51 -33.80 9.34 -14.37
CA TYR A 51 -33.34 7.96 -14.53
C TYR A 51 -31.82 7.93 -14.39
N SER A 52 -31.33 8.15 -13.17
CA SER A 52 -29.94 7.90 -12.82
C SER A 52 -29.82 6.41 -12.53
N ASP A 53 -29.09 5.68 -13.36
CA ASP A 53 -28.78 4.27 -13.12
C ASP A 53 -27.84 4.17 -11.90
N PRO A 54 -28.34 3.69 -10.74
CA PRO A 54 -27.55 3.65 -9.51
C PRO A 54 -26.47 2.56 -9.56
N THR A 55 -26.55 1.63 -10.52
CA THR A 55 -25.52 0.62 -10.79
C THR A 55 -24.39 1.22 -11.62
N ALA A 56 -24.69 2.10 -12.57
CA ALA A 56 -23.68 2.83 -13.32
C ALA A 56 -22.87 3.79 -12.42
N SER A 57 -23.54 4.51 -11.51
CA SER A 57 -22.86 5.46 -10.60
C SER A 57 -21.97 4.75 -9.57
N THR A 58 -22.37 3.58 -9.08
CA THR A 58 -21.55 2.75 -8.19
C THR A 58 -20.35 2.15 -8.91
N ALA A 59 -20.53 1.68 -10.15
CA ALA A 59 -19.42 1.20 -10.98
C ALA A 59 -18.35 2.28 -11.19
N ILE A 60 -18.77 3.54 -11.46
CA ILE A 60 -17.85 4.67 -11.61
C ILE A 60 -17.09 4.95 -10.30
N LYS A 61 -17.76 4.92 -9.14
CA LYS A 61 -17.12 5.15 -7.83
C LYS A 61 -16.13 4.02 -7.46
N LEU A 62 -16.45 2.77 -7.79
CA LEU A 62 -15.58 1.61 -7.57
C LEU A 62 -14.33 1.60 -8.46
N CYS A 63 -14.40 2.25 -9.62
CA CYS A 63 -13.27 2.45 -10.53
C CYS A 63 -12.53 3.78 -10.29
N SER A 64 -12.70 4.38 -9.12
CA SER A 64 -11.95 5.60 -8.77
C SER A 64 -10.45 5.35 -8.79
N GLU A 65 -9.69 6.33 -9.29
CA GLU A 65 -8.24 6.25 -9.46
C GLU A 65 -7.51 5.86 -8.16
N GLU A 66 -8.03 6.31 -7.01
CA GLU A 66 -7.46 5.98 -5.70
C GLU A 66 -7.62 4.49 -5.34
N LEU A 67 -8.78 3.89 -5.62
CA LEU A 67 -9.01 2.46 -5.37
C LEU A 67 -8.15 1.60 -6.29
N GLU A 68 -8.07 1.98 -7.57
CA GLU A 68 -7.19 1.31 -8.54
C GLU A 68 -5.72 1.39 -8.13
N LEU A 69 -5.28 2.54 -7.65
CA LEU A 69 -3.93 2.71 -7.11
C LEU A 69 -3.67 1.79 -5.91
N MET A 70 -4.62 1.70 -4.98
CA MET A 70 -4.51 0.78 -3.82
C MET A 70 -4.48 -0.69 -4.25
N ARG A 71 -5.33 -1.10 -5.22
CA ARG A 71 -5.34 -2.45 -5.80
C ARG A 71 -3.99 -2.80 -6.42
N LYS A 72 -3.44 -1.90 -7.24
CA LYS A 72 -2.12 -2.08 -7.88
C LYS A 72 -1.02 -2.26 -6.84
N TRP A 73 -1.01 -1.46 -5.77
CA TRP A 73 -0.01 -1.61 -4.71
C TRP A 73 -0.12 -2.94 -3.98
N ILE A 74 -1.34 -3.39 -3.64
CA ILE A 74 -1.55 -4.72 -3.05
C ILE A 74 -1.02 -5.81 -3.99
N GLN A 75 -1.36 -5.73 -5.28
CA GLN A 75 -0.91 -6.68 -6.29
C GLN A 75 0.63 -6.70 -6.41
N ILE A 76 1.28 -5.55 -6.38
CA ILE A 76 2.75 -5.45 -6.44
C ILE A 76 3.38 -6.14 -5.23
N VAL A 77 2.86 -5.89 -4.03
CA VAL A 77 3.40 -6.51 -2.80
C VAL A 77 3.16 -8.03 -2.82
N ASP A 78 2.00 -8.48 -3.29
CA ASP A 78 1.70 -9.91 -3.43
C ASP A 78 2.64 -10.59 -4.44
N LEU A 79 2.94 -9.92 -5.57
CA LEU A 79 3.93 -10.41 -6.54
C LEU A 79 5.36 -10.42 -5.99
N ALA A 80 5.72 -9.42 -5.18
CA ALA A 80 7.00 -9.41 -4.47
C ALA A 80 7.11 -10.59 -3.52
N ARG A 81 6.07 -10.85 -2.73
CA ARG A 81 6.02 -12.02 -1.86
C ARG A 81 6.11 -13.33 -2.64
N ALA A 82 5.34 -13.47 -3.72
CA ALA A 82 5.36 -14.67 -4.56
C ALA A 82 6.74 -14.93 -5.18
N LYS A 83 7.47 -13.89 -5.58
CA LYS A 83 8.82 -14.04 -6.13
C LYS A 83 9.84 -14.50 -5.08
N PHE A 84 9.74 -13.98 -3.85
CA PHE A 84 10.67 -14.32 -2.78
C PHE A 84 10.25 -15.56 -1.99
N LYS A 85 9.15 -16.20 -2.38
CA LYS A 85 8.64 -17.41 -1.73
C LYS A 85 9.75 -18.46 -1.59
N ASP A 86 9.81 -19.09 -0.42
CA ASP A 86 10.79 -20.13 -0.08
C ASP A 86 12.24 -19.62 0.01
N THR A 87 12.46 -18.31 0.02
CA THR A 87 13.77 -17.70 0.25
C THR A 87 13.84 -17.01 1.61
N GLY A 88 15.06 -16.82 2.14
CA GLY A 88 15.25 -16.04 3.37
C GLY A 88 14.74 -14.59 3.28
N LYS A 89 14.55 -14.06 2.06
CA LYS A 89 14.03 -12.71 1.80
C LYS A 89 12.52 -12.61 2.06
N GLU A 90 11.74 -13.66 1.83
CA GLU A 90 10.33 -13.69 2.22
C GLU A 90 10.20 -13.52 3.72
N ARG A 91 10.96 -14.31 4.48
CA ARG A 91 10.92 -14.25 5.93
C ARG A 91 11.42 -12.92 6.50
N LEU A 92 12.39 -12.30 5.84
CA LEU A 92 12.80 -10.93 6.16
C LEU A 92 11.66 -9.93 5.90
N LEU A 93 10.98 -10.04 4.75
CA LEU A 93 9.87 -9.16 4.38
C LEU A 93 8.74 -9.24 5.40
N GLU A 94 8.33 -10.46 5.77
CA GLU A 94 7.29 -10.69 6.78
C GLU A 94 7.70 -10.13 8.15
N MET A 95 8.87 -10.54 8.67
CA MET A 95 9.30 -10.10 10.00
C MET A 95 9.51 -8.60 10.09
N LYS A 96 10.01 -7.96 9.03
CA LYS A 96 10.36 -6.54 9.04
C LYS A 96 9.14 -5.64 8.86
N TYR A 97 8.29 -5.95 7.88
CA TYR A 97 7.21 -5.04 7.47
C TYR A 97 5.84 -5.46 8.00
N PHE A 98 5.60 -6.75 8.24
CA PHE A 98 4.31 -7.24 8.73
C PHE A 98 4.31 -7.41 10.25
N GLU A 99 5.40 -7.92 10.83
CA GLU A 99 5.54 -8.09 12.28
C GLU A 99 6.24 -6.89 12.96
N GLU A 100 6.77 -5.95 12.17
CA GLU A 100 7.50 -4.75 12.63
C GLU A 100 8.65 -5.04 13.62
N LEU A 101 9.32 -6.18 13.49
CA LEU A 101 10.36 -6.61 14.42
C LEU A 101 11.66 -5.79 14.30
N ALA A 102 12.41 -5.76 15.40
CA ALA A 102 13.71 -5.11 15.48
C ALA A 102 14.75 -5.83 14.59
N ILE A 103 15.67 -5.05 14.01
CA ILE A 103 16.66 -5.55 13.04
C ILE A 103 17.58 -6.60 13.68
N GLU A 104 17.98 -6.37 14.93
CA GLU A 104 18.85 -7.27 15.70
C GLU A 104 18.21 -8.64 15.88
N TYR A 105 16.91 -8.64 16.19
CA TYR A 105 16.13 -9.87 16.36
C TYR A 105 15.97 -10.61 15.04
N ILE A 106 15.69 -9.89 13.95
CA ILE A 106 15.61 -10.46 12.59
C ILE A 106 16.94 -11.11 12.19
N CYS A 107 18.06 -10.42 12.40
CA CYS A 107 19.40 -10.93 12.08
C CYS A 107 19.72 -12.21 12.86
N SER A 108 19.37 -12.23 14.14
CA SER A 108 19.55 -13.40 15.01
C SER A 108 18.70 -14.59 14.55
N LYS A 109 17.41 -14.38 14.28
CA LYS A 109 16.46 -15.44 13.90
C LYS A 109 16.75 -16.02 12.51
N LEU A 110 17.26 -15.21 11.58
CA LEU A 110 17.62 -15.64 10.23
C LEU A 110 19.09 -16.08 10.11
N HIS A 111 19.87 -15.97 11.19
CA HIS A 111 21.31 -16.23 11.20
C HIS A 111 22.07 -15.46 10.10
N ILE A 112 21.75 -14.18 9.93
CA ILE A 112 22.37 -13.30 8.93
C ILE A 112 23.11 -12.14 9.59
N GLU A 113 24.14 -11.64 8.91
CA GLU A 113 24.79 -10.39 9.30
C GLU A 113 23.93 -9.17 8.95
N ARG A 114 24.14 -8.07 9.70
CA ARG A 114 23.50 -6.78 9.43
C ARG A 114 23.73 -6.29 7.99
N ARG A 115 24.92 -6.52 7.43
CA ARG A 115 25.24 -6.13 6.05
C ARG A 115 24.31 -6.85 5.07
N THR A 116 24.13 -8.16 5.26
CA THR A 116 23.25 -9.00 4.45
C THR A 116 21.79 -8.55 4.60
N PHE A 117 21.36 -8.21 5.81
CA PHE A 117 20.02 -7.64 6.05
C PHE A 117 19.77 -6.39 5.20
N TYR A 118 20.67 -5.40 5.23
CA TYR A 118 20.50 -4.18 4.44
C TYR A 118 20.53 -4.46 2.94
N HIS A 119 21.39 -5.37 2.50
CA HIS A 119 21.44 -5.76 1.09
C HIS A 119 20.14 -6.42 0.62
N TRP A 120 19.60 -7.36 1.39
CA TRP A 120 18.33 -8.02 1.07
C TRP A 120 17.16 -7.05 1.10
N ARG A 121 17.15 -6.12 2.06
CA ARG A 121 16.15 -5.06 2.12
C ARG A 121 16.20 -4.18 0.87
N ASP A 122 17.40 -3.76 0.46
CA ASP A 122 17.60 -2.95 -0.73
C ASP A 122 17.13 -3.73 -1.98
N ASP A 123 17.44 -5.03 -2.10
CA ASP A 123 16.96 -5.88 -3.20
C ASP A 123 15.42 -5.96 -3.27
N ILE A 124 14.75 -6.09 -2.12
CA ILE A 124 13.29 -6.16 -2.05
C ILE A 124 12.69 -4.83 -2.53
N VAL A 125 13.20 -3.70 -2.03
CA VAL A 125 12.70 -2.38 -2.39
C VAL A 125 12.96 -2.07 -3.86
N VAL A 126 14.13 -2.42 -4.39
CA VAL A 126 14.47 -2.29 -5.82
C VAL A 126 13.54 -3.14 -6.68
N TYR A 127 13.26 -4.37 -6.28
CA TYR A 127 12.32 -5.22 -7.01
C TYR A 127 10.92 -4.62 -7.05
N ILE A 128 10.45 -4.09 -5.93
CA ILE A 128 9.14 -3.43 -5.85
C ILE A 128 9.11 -2.15 -6.68
N ALA A 129 10.18 -1.35 -6.69
CA ALA A 129 10.27 -0.17 -7.55
C ALA A 129 10.15 -0.54 -9.04
N ASN A 130 10.81 -1.62 -9.47
CA ASN A 130 10.71 -2.12 -10.83
C ASN A 130 9.29 -2.59 -11.17
N LEU A 131 8.60 -3.25 -10.23
CA LEU A 131 7.20 -3.59 -10.40
C LEU A 131 6.33 -2.34 -10.46
N ALA A 132 6.53 -1.36 -9.59
CA ALA A 132 5.80 -0.10 -9.61
C ALA A 132 5.96 0.61 -10.97
N ALA A 133 7.16 0.62 -11.56
CA ALA A 133 7.38 1.13 -12.91
C ALA A 133 6.57 0.36 -13.96
N LYS A 134 6.57 -0.97 -13.89
CA LYS A 134 5.79 -1.84 -14.80
C LYS A 134 4.28 -1.55 -14.74
N TYR A 135 3.75 -1.21 -13.56
CA TYR A 135 2.32 -0.89 -13.36
C TYR A 135 1.98 0.60 -13.56
N GLY A 136 2.96 1.42 -13.99
CA GLY A 136 2.80 2.86 -14.22
C GLY A 136 2.63 3.69 -12.93
N LEU A 137 3.03 3.15 -11.78
CA LEU A 137 2.97 3.85 -10.48
C LEU A 137 4.27 4.60 -10.16
N TYR A 138 5.34 4.31 -10.89
CA TYR A 138 6.63 4.96 -10.73
C TYR A 138 7.17 5.37 -12.09
N ASP A 139 7.46 6.66 -12.24
CA ASP A 139 8.12 7.21 -13.42
C ASP A 139 9.62 7.39 -13.14
N PRO A 140 10.50 6.58 -13.76
CA PRO A 140 11.94 6.64 -13.49
C PRO A 140 12.61 7.91 -14.01
N GLU A 141 12.05 8.54 -15.05
CA GLU A 141 12.60 9.78 -15.61
C GLU A 141 12.30 10.99 -14.73
N ASN A 142 11.09 11.05 -14.16
CA ASN A 142 10.64 12.17 -13.33
C ASN A 142 10.82 11.92 -11.83
N ASN A 143 11.33 10.75 -11.45
CA ASN A 143 11.54 10.33 -10.06
C ASN A 143 10.26 10.44 -9.20
N LYS A 144 9.10 10.26 -9.83
CA LYS A 144 7.77 10.49 -9.24
C LYS A 144 7.09 9.15 -8.99
N ILE A 145 6.57 8.98 -7.77
CA ILE A 145 5.86 7.76 -7.36
C ILE A 145 4.47 8.10 -6.84
N GLU A 146 3.48 7.34 -7.28
CA GLU A 146 2.10 7.49 -6.86
C GLU A 146 1.83 6.62 -5.63
N ILE A 147 1.37 7.24 -4.55
CA ILE A 147 1.13 6.60 -3.26
C ILE A 147 -0.30 6.92 -2.83
N PRO A 148 -1.02 5.99 -2.17
CA PRO A 148 -2.35 6.27 -1.64
C PRO A 148 -2.37 7.52 -0.74
N ALA A 149 -3.35 8.41 -0.96
CA ALA A 149 -3.43 9.71 -0.29
C ALA A 149 -3.47 9.61 1.25
N PHE A 150 -4.15 8.58 1.77
CA PHE A 150 -4.27 8.37 3.21
C PHE A 150 -2.92 8.07 3.90
N LEU A 151 -1.94 7.51 3.17
CA LEU A 151 -0.59 7.30 3.68
C LEU A 151 0.13 8.64 3.81
N THR A 152 -0.02 9.54 2.85
CA THR A 152 0.54 10.90 2.88
C THR A 152 0.06 11.64 4.13
N ALA A 153 -1.24 11.54 4.45
CA ALA A 153 -1.86 12.16 5.62
C ALA A 153 -1.43 11.53 6.97
N LYS A 154 -1.24 10.20 7.06
CA LYS A 154 -0.78 9.51 8.29
C LYS A 154 0.60 9.99 8.76
N SER A 155 1.43 10.55 7.88
CA SER A 155 2.73 11.14 8.23
C SER A 155 2.64 12.32 9.21
N LEU A 156 1.49 13.01 9.25
CA LEU A 156 1.29 14.18 10.12
C LEU A 156 0.88 13.80 11.56
N LYS A 157 0.35 12.59 11.78
CA LYS A 157 -0.12 12.17 13.11
C LYS A 157 0.97 11.61 14.03
N LYS A 158 2.16 11.25 13.52
CA LYS A 158 3.31 10.80 14.36
C LYS A 158 4.10 11.95 15.02
N CYS A 159 3.86 13.21 14.67
CA CYS A 159 4.49 14.37 15.33
C CYS A 159 3.75 14.87 16.59
N GLY A 160 2.77 14.10 17.09
CA GLY A 160 1.82 14.55 18.11
C GLY A 160 1.85 13.84 19.47
N THR A 161 2.92 13.16 19.88
CA THR A 161 3.00 12.60 21.25
C THR A 161 4.43 12.55 21.81
N LYS A 162 5.00 13.73 22.09
CA LYS A 162 5.90 13.92 23.25
C LYS A 162 5.72 15.34 23.79
N LYS A 163 4.67 15.54 24.59
CA LYS A 163 4.65 16.59 25.60
C LYS A 163 4.05 16.05 26.89
N ASN A 164 4.77 16.37 27.97
CA ASN A 164 4.43 16.29 29.39
C ASN A 164 4.70 14.94 30.06
N LYS A 165 5.28 14.89 31.25
CA LYS A 165 6.16 15.77 32.04
C LYS A 165 6.72 14.85 33.13
#